data_AF-A0A1R3H0C4-F1
#
_entry.id   AF-A0A1R3H0C4-F1
#
_cell.length_a   1.000
_cell.length_b   1.000
_cell.length_c   1.000
_cell.angle_alpha   90.00
_cell.angle_beta   90.00
_cell.angle_gamma   90.00
#
_symmetry.space_group_name_H-M   'P 1'
#
loop_
_entity.id
_entity.type
_entity.pdbx_description
1 polymer ?
#
loop_
_entity_poly.entity_id
_entity_poly.type
_entity_poly.pdbx_seq_one_letter_code
_entity_poly.pdbx_strand_id
1 'polypeptide(L)'
;MGYKGGGLGKNEQGIVAPIEAKMRPKGMGMGFNDFKEAKQPGLQQLEEKSVSQQPIGKAKERLWSKNAKGRKKETYVTVQELLAKKEEEGVEVVQKVIDMRGPQVRVLTNLENLDAEEKARENDVPMPELQHNLKLIVDLAELDIQKMDRDLRNEKESALSLQEEKEKLEIEATRQKQQLDNMEHIVTALDLIEEENSSGKLTLESLAKSFRDLMFHGWDPLQNLSYDIWEDISTPYAQLVSEVWEPRNPEPMLGFLDKWEKLLPSSIVHTILDTVVMPKLSRAVESWNPRKETVQIHVWVHPWLPRLGQKLEGLYQTIRMKLSDVLDAWHPSDPSAYAILSPWRTVFDAVSWEQLMRRCIVPKLQSAMQEFQINPADQKLDQFHWVMAWSSAIPIHLMVNLMENFFFVKWLQVLYCWLCSKPDFDQIKDWYMGWKGLLPQELLANESIRNQLNHGLEMMAQAADNVPVVQPGLREKVPEQRQFEAHREPLRFKEAVEAFAEQHELVFKPKPGRMHNGQQIYGFVNISVILDPLNEKLYAQREDGWSPVSLDDLLIMHYNSLARRR
;
A
#
# COMPACT_ATOMS: atom_id res chain seq x y z
N MET A 1 51.11 39.16 -42.47
CA MET A 1 50.20 38.67 -43.53
C MET A 1 48.79 39.08 -43.16
N GLY A 2 48.19 39.95 -43.98
CA GLY A 2 46.92 40.64 -43.68
C GLY A 2 45.74 39.93 -44.33
N TYR A 3 45.10 39.04 -43.59
CA TYR A 3 43.77 38.57 -43.92
C TYR A 3 42.75 39.47 -43.21
N LYS A 4 42.09 40.33 -43.98
CA LYS A 4 41.11 41.31 -43.49
C LYS A 4 39.70 40.72 -43.50
N GLY A 5 39.46 39.66 -42.72
CA GLY A 5 38.13 39.21 -42.28
C GLY A 5 36.99 39.21 -43.31
N GLY A 6 37.24 38.83 -44.56
CA GLY A 6 36.24 38.74 -45.65
C GLY A 6 35.87 37.30 -45.99
N GLY A 7 34.69 37.10 -46.59
CA GLY A 7 34.07 35.78 -46.80
C GLY A 7 34.87 34.83 -47.68
N LEU A 8 34.76 33.52 -47.48
CA LEU A 8 35.45 32.55 -48.34
C LEU A 8 34.89 32.60 -49.78
N GLY A 9 35.71 33.01 -50.76
CA GLY A 9 35.37 33.03 -52.18
C GLY A 9 36.16 34.10 -52.94
N LYS A 10 36.37 33.91 -54.25
CA LYS A 10 37.21 34.79 -55.10
C LYS A 10 36.76 36.27 -55.12
N ASN A 11 35.52 36.53 -54.68
CA ASN A 11 34.90 37.85 -54.55
C ASN A 11 34.41 38.16 -53.12
N GLU A 12 34.93 37.48 -52.09
CA GLU A 12 34.59 37.68 -50.67
C GLU A 12 33.11 37.41 -50.29
N GLN A 13 32.38 36.64 -51.11
CA GLN A 13 30.93 36.41 -50.97
C GLN A 13 30.52 35.32 -49.97
N GLY A 14 31.48 34.64 -49.32
CA GLY A 14 31.19 33.62 -48.31
C GLY A 14 30.71 34.23 -46.98
N ILE A 15 29.89 33.49 -46.22
CA ILE A 15 29.40 33.97 -44.93
C ILE A 15 30.58 34.03 -43.93
N VAL A 16 30.89 35.23 -43.44
CA VAL A 16 32.05 35.51 -42.55
C VAL A 16 31.78 35.16 -41.08
N ALA A 17 30.52 35.15 -40.65
CA ALA A 17 30.14 34.88 -39.26
C ALA A 17 29.11 33.73 -39.22
N PRO A 18 29.35 32.62 -38.49
CA PRO A 18 28.34 31.58 -38.31
C PRO A 18 27.09 32.13 -37.62
N ILE A 19 25.92 31.56 -37.91
CA ILE A 19 24.64 31.95 -37.29
C ILE A 19 24.72 31.66 -35.79
N GLU A 20 24.77 32.72 -34.96
CA GLU A 20 24.72 32.58 -33.51
C GLU A 20 23.29 32.27 -33.05
N ALA A 21 23.10 31.11 -32.43
CA ALA A 21 21.81 30.72 -31.85
C ALA A 21 21.60 31.43 -30.50
N LYS A 22 20.58 32.29 -30.42
CA LYS A 22 20.18 32.96 -29.18
C LYS A 22 19.22 32.07 -28.39
N MET A 23 19.69 31.46 -27.29
CA MET A 23 18.82 30.67 -26.40
C MET A 23 17.76 31.56 -25.73
N ARG A 24 16.50 31.12 -25.75
CA ARG A 24 15.41 31.75 -24.99
C ARG A 24 15.48 31.38 -23.51
N PRO A 25 15.02 32.25 -22.60
CA PRO A 25 14.76 31.88 -21.21
C PRO A 25 13.76 30.71 -21.11
N LYS A 26 13.99 29.77 -20.18
CA LYS A 26 13.11 28.59 -19.99
C LYS A 26 11.70 29.02 -19.61
N GLY A 27 10.69 28.44 -20.29
CA GLY A 27 9.26 28.60 -19.97
C GLY A 27 8.49 29.67 -20.76
N MET A 28 9.13 30.38 -21.71
CA MET A 28 8.50 31.50 -22.42
C MET A 28 7.90 31.11 -23.78
N GLY A 29 6.57 31.25 -23.92
CA GLY A 29 5.80 30.89 -25.12
C GLY A 29 6.15 31.72 -26.37
N MET A 30 5.90 31.17 -27.57
CA MET A 30 6.09 31.90 -28.84
C MET A 30 5.04 33.02 -28.97
N GLY A 31 5.44 34.28 -28.76
CA GLY A 31 4.59 35.46 -28.98
C GLY A 31 4.39 36.40 -27.78
N PHE A 32 5.02 36.13 -26.63
CA PHE A 32 4.83 36.92 -25.42
C PHE A 32 5.86 38.06 -25.28
N ASN A 33 5.40 39.31 -25.11
CA ASN A 33 6.19 40.53 -24.81
C ASN A 33 7.33 40.88 -25.79
N ASP A 34 7.08 40.90 -27.10
CA ASP A 34 7.97 41.50 -28.10
C ASP A 34 9.44 41.03 -28.10
N PHE A 35 9.71 39.78 -27.69
CA PHE A 35 11.07 39.23 -27.75
C PHE A 35 11.55 39.14 -29.20
N LYS A 36 12.50 40.01 -29.57
CA LYS A 36 13.07 40.05 -30.93
C LYS A 36 13.95 38.82 -31.17
N GLU A 37 13.43 37.88 -31.96
CA GLU A 37 14.19 36.77 -32.54
C GLU A 37 15.22 37.27 -33.56
N ALA A 38 16.24 36.45 -33.83
CA ALA A 38 17.29 36.79 -34.80
C ALA A 38 16.68 36.92 -36.21
N LYS A 39 16.72 38.13 -36.78
CA LYS A 39 16.23 38.40 -38.14
C LYS A 39 17.16 37.77 -39.19
N GLN A 40 16.60 37.06 -40.17
CA GLN A 40 17.35 36.66 -41.38
C GLN A 40 17.70 37.90 -42.22
N PRO A 41 18.90 37.97 -42.82
CA PRO A 41 19.30 39.12 -43.62
C PRO A 41 18.68 39.04 -45.02
N GLY A 42 17.69 39.90 -45.29
CA GLY A 42 17.23 40.15 -46.65
C GLY A 42 15.76 40.52 -46.77
N LEU A 43 15.40 41.75 -46.38
CA LEU A 43 14.40 42.60 -47.03
C LEU A 43 14.25 43.89 -46.21
N GLN A 44 14.91 44.95 -46.69
CA GLN A 44 14.78 46.30 -46.19
C GLN A 44 13.39 46.85 -46.56
N GLN A 45 12.59 47.23 -45.56
CA GLN A 45 11.60 48.29 -45.70
C GLN A 45 11.74 49.26 -44.51
N LEU A 46 12.42 50.36 -44.85
CA LEU A 46 12.31 51.74 -44.40
C LEU A 46 11.53 52.01 -43.10
N GLU A 47 12.31 52.45 -42.10
CA GLU A 47 11.87 53.23 -40.95
C GLU A 47 11.34 54.60 -41.38
N GLU A 48 10.37 55.11 -40.61
CA GLU A 48 10.20 56.48 -40.08
C GLU A 48 8.73 56.60 -39.64
N LYS A 49 8.28 57.35 -38.64
CA LYS A 49 8.82 58.05 -37.46
C LYS A 49 7.56 58.48 -36.67
N SER A 50 7.66 58.55 -35.36
CA SER A 50 6.66 59.13 -34.45
C SER A 50 6.41 60.62 -34.72
N VAL A 51 5.15 61.11 -34.75
CA VAL A 51 4.74 62.44 -34.25
C VAL A 51 3.27 62.43 -33.76
N SER A 52 3.05 63.09 -32.62
CA SER A 52 1.83 63.38 -31.87
C SER A 52 0.85 64.38 -32.52
N GLN A 53 -0.44 64.23 -32.17
CA GLN A 53 -1.51 65.24 -31.97
C GLN A 53 -1.77 66.37 -33.02
N GLN A 54 -2.95 66.26 -33.69
CA GLN A 54 -3.98 67.24 -34.16
C GLN A 54 -3.67 68.75 -34.42
N PRO A 55 -4.49 69.57 -35.16
CA PRO A 55 -5.77 69.32 -35.89
C PRO A 55 -5.93 70.00 -37.30
N ILE A 56 -7.06 69.70 -37.97
CA ILE A 56 -7.85 70.47 -38.98
C ILE A 56 -7.15 71.03 -40.25
N GLY A 57 -7.64 70.61 -41.43
CA GLY A 57 -7.49 71.35 -42.69
C GLY A 57 -7.98 70.60 -43.92
N LYS A 58 -9.07 71.07 -44.55
CA LYS A 58 -9.57 70.60 -45.86
C LYS A 58 -8.52 70.84 -46.96
N ALA A 59 -8.29 69.85 -47.83
CA ALA A 59 -7.98 70.10 -49.24
C ALA A 59 -8.35 68.90 -50.11
N LYS A 60 -9.23 69.15 -51.09
CA LYS A 60 -9.51 68.30 -52.25
C LYS A 60 -8.24 68.16 -53.09
N GLU A 61 -7.96 66.98 -53.66
CA GLU A 61 -8.08 66.73 -55.11
C GLU A 61 -7.32 65.50 -55.65
N ARG A 62 -8.06 64.76 -56.49
CA ARG A 62 -7.69 64.11 -57.76
C ARG A 62 -6.85 62.83 -57.75
N LEU A 63 -7.60 61.73 -57.72
CA LEU A 63 -7.67 60.71 -58.78
C LEU A 63 -7.05 61.15 -60.12
N TRP A 64 -5.93 60.55 -60.53
CA TRP A 64 -5.88 59.68 -61.73
C TRP A 64 -4.46 59.10 -61.99
N SER A 65 -4.44 57.79 -62.23
CA SER A 65 -3.51 57.05 -63.11
C SER A 65 -2.05 56.84 -62.67
N LYS A 66 -1.72 55.60 -62.31
CA LYS A 66 -1.16 54.65 -63.29
C LYS A 66 -1.08 53.23 -62.73
N ASN A 67 -1.58 52.30 -63.54
CA ASN A 67 -1.57 50.86 -63.36
C ASN A 67 -0.18 50.30 -63.00
N ALA A 68 -0.13 49.54 -61.91
CA ALA A 68 0.84 48.49 -61.71
C ALA A 68 0.09 47.21 -61.33
N LYS A 69 0.14 46.21 -62.22
CA LYS A 69 -0.36 44.85 -61.98
C LYS A 69 0.41 44.24 -60.80
N GLY A 70 -0.16 44.32 -59.60
CA GLY A 70 0.30 43.66 -58.40
C GLY A 70 -0.51 42.38 -58.13
N ARG A 71 0.20 41.27 -57.93
CA ARG A 71 -0.29 39.92 -57.64
C ARG A 71 -1.49 39.89 -56.66
N LYS A 72 -2.50 39.06 -56.96
CA LYS A 72 -3.62 38.73 -56.04
C LYS A 72 -3.05 38.20 -54.72
N LYS A 73 -3.31 38.92 -53.62
CA LYS A 73 -3.22 38.40 -52.26
C LYS A 73 -4.46 37.54 -52.04
N GLU A 74 -4.28 36.29 -51.65
CA GLU A 74 -5.38 35.44 -51.18
C GLU A 74 -5.93 36.08 -49.89
N THR A 75 -7.13 36.65 -49.97
CA THR A 75 -7.89 37.12 -48.81
C THR A 75 -8.60 35.92 -48.21
N TYR A 76 -8.26 35.61 -46.96
CA TYR A 76 -9.03 34.67 -46.16
C TYR A 76 -10.40 35.28 -45.87
N VAL A 77 -11.44 34.65 -46.37
CA VAL A 77 -12.84 34.99 -46.06
C VAL A 77 -13.21 34.23 -44.80
N THR A 78 -13.68 34.94 -43.78
CA THR A 78 -14.14 34.31 -42.55
C THR A 78 -15.48 33.60 -42.77
N VAL A 79 -15.79 32.57 -41.99
CA VAL A 79 -17.05 31.80 -42.12
C VAL A 79 -18.28 32.71 -42.04
N GLN A 80 -18.20 33.80 -41.26
CA GLN A 80 -19.25 34.80 -41.14
C GLN A 80 -19.41 35.67 -42.41
N GLU A 81 -18.32 36.06 -43.08
CA GLU A 81 -18.38 36.79 -44.36
C GLU A 81 -18.93 35.94 -45.52
N LEU A 82 -18.70 34.62 -45.48
CA LEU A 82 -19.25 33.67 -46.45
C LEU A 82 -20.76 33.45 -46.26
N LEU A 83 -21.23 33.47 -45.01
CA LEU A 83 -22.65 33.35 -44.69
C LEU A 83 -23.42 34.64 -45.04
N ALA A 84 -22.85 35.81 -44.75
CA ALA A 84 -23.44 37.10 -45.13
C ALA A 84 -23.60 37.25 -46.66
N LYS A 85 -22.60 36.83 -47.44
CA LYS A 85 -22.70 36.83 -48.93
C LYS A 85 -23.75 35.87 -49.48
N LYS A 86 -24.05 34.78 -48.77
CA LYS A 86 -25.07 33.80 -49.18
C LYS A 86 -26.49 34.24 -48.85
N GLU A 87 -26.65 35.11 -47.86
CA GLU A 87 -27.95 35.71 -47.52
C GLU A 87 -28.27 36.92 -48.42
N GLU A 88 -27.27 37.57 -49.03
CA GLU A 88 -27.45 38.66 -50.01
C GLU A 88 -27.73 38.18 -51.45
N GLU A 89 -27.41 36.93 -51.81
CA GLU A 89 -27.85 36.32 -53.09
C GLU A 89 -29.31 35.87 -52.99
N GLY A 90 -30.21 36.81 -53.26
CA GLY A 90 -31.66 36.64 -53.17
C GLY A 90 -32.24 35.50 -54.01
N VAL A 91 -33.24 34.86 -53.41
CA VAL A 91 -34.15 33.85 -53.98
C VAL A 91 -34.62 34.24 -55.40
N GLU A 92 -34.40 33.37 -56.38
CA GLU A 92 -35.04 33.44 -57.71
C GLU A 92 -36.56 33.25 -57.55
N VAL A 93 -37.31 34.35 -57.43
CA VAL A 93 -38.77 34.34 -57.46
C VAL A 93 -39.23 34.24 -58.91
N VAL A 94 -39.44 33.02 -59.39
CA VAL A 94 -40.07 32.76 -60.70
C VAL A 94 -41.59 32.93 -60.57
N GLN A 95 -42.06 34.18 -60.50
CA GLN A 95 -43.49 34.50 -60.55
C GLN A 95 -43.72 35.55 -61.65
N LYS A 96 -44.56 35.24 -62.64
CA LYS A 96 -44.88 36.13 -63.77
C LYS A 96 -45.62 37.36 -63.25
N VAL A 97 -44.95 38.51 -63.19
CA VAL A 97 -45.57 39.79 -62.81
C VAL A 97 -46.06 40.49 -64.07
N ILE A 98 -47.33 40.87 -64.12
CA ILE A 98 -47.93 41.60 -65.24
C ILE A 98 -48.04 43.07 -64.83
N ASP A 99 -47.26 43.94 -65.46
CA ASP A 99 -47.27 45.38 -65.23
C ASP A 99 -48.28 46.07 -66.15
N MET A 100 -49.21 46.81 -65.54
CA MET A 100 -50.31 47.51 -66.21
C MET A 100 -50.28 49.03 -65.96
N ARG A 101 -49.16 49.59 -65.46
CA ARG A 101 -49.06 51.03 -65.15
C ARG A 101 -48.87 51.94 -66.37
N GLY A 102 -48.56 51.38 -67.55
CA GLY A 102 -48.38 52.11 -68.82
C GLY A 102 -49.49 51.87 -69.86
N PRO A 103 -49.45 52.55 -71.04
CA PRO A 103 -50.47 52.41 -72.09
C PRO A 103 -50.53 51.02 -72.75
N GLN A 104 -49.53 50.18 -72.54
CA GLN A 104 -49.49 48.78 -73.00
C GLN A 104 -49.08 47.85 -71.86
N VAL A 105 -49.73 46.69 -71.77
CA VAL A 105 -49.50 45.66 -70.74
C VAL A 105 -48.19 44.93 -71.02
N ARG A 106 -47.30 44.83 -70.02
CA ARG A 106 -46.01 44.13 -70.12
C ARG A 106 -45.94 42.97 -69.11
N VAL A 107 -45.29 41.87 -69.48
CA VAL A 107 -45.05 40.74 -68.57
C VAL A 107 -43.57 40.73 -68.20
N LEU A 108 -43.28 40.92 -66.93
CA LEU A 108 -41.93 40.96 -66.37
C LEU A 108 -41.58 39.59 -65.78
N THR A 109 -40.43 39.06 -66.20
CA THR A 109 -39.89 37.78 -65.74
C THR A 109 -38.86 37.94 -64.61
N ASN A 110 -38.40 39.17 -64.37
CA ASN A 110 -37.43 39.57 -63.35
C ASN A 110 -37.78 40.98 -62.86
N LEU A 111 -37.67 41.21 -61.54
CA LEU A 111 -38.07 42.46 -60.86
C LEU A 111 -37.10 43.63 -61.10
N GLU A 112 -35.99 43.40 -61.80
CA GLU A 112 -34.90 44.36 -62.00
C GLU A 112 -35.31 45.65 -62.74
N ASN A 113 -36.40 45.60 -63.53
CA ASN A 113 -36.85 46.70 -64.38
C ASN A 113 -38.21 47.30 -63.98
N LEU A 114 -38.74 47.00 -62.79
CA LEU A 114 -40.06 47.50 -62.35
C LEU A 114 -40.13 49.04 -62.25
N ASP A 115 -39.06 49.66 -61.79
CA ASP A 115 -39.01 51.12 -61.58
C ASP A 115 -38.29 51.85 -62.72
N ALA A 116 -38.06 51.19 -63.85
CA ALA A 116 -37.32 51.77 -64.97
C ALA A 116 -38.01 53.02 -65.55
N GLU A 117 -39.35 53.05 -65.54
CA GLU A 117 -40.14 54.18 -66.02
C GLU A 117 -40.21 55.33 -65.01
N GLU A 118 -40.15 55.02 -63.71
CA GLU A 118 -40.09 56.02 -62.62
C GLU A 118 -38.70 56.65 -62.53
N LYS A 119 -37.64 55.85 -62.65
CA LYS A 119 -36.24 56.33 -62.81
C LYS A 119 -36.06 57.15 -64.09
N ALA A 120 -36.76 56.81 -65.18
CA ALA A 120 -36.74 57.61 -66.41
C ALA A 120 -37.47 58.95 -66.24
N ARG A 121 -38.52 59.01 -65.41
CA ARG A 121 -39.21 60.27 -65.05
C ARG A 121 -38.41 61.14 -64.09
N GLU A 122 -37.64 60.53 -63.18
CA GLU A 122 -36.75 61.25 -62.27
C GLU A 122 -35.62 61.98 -63.03
N ASN A 123 -35.21 61.45 -64.19
CA ASN A 123 -34.23 62.04 -65.10
C ASN A 123 -34.73 63.25 -65.91
N ASP A 124 -36.04 63.54 -65.93
CA ASP A 124 -36.63 64.64 -66.72
C ASP A 124 -36.98 65.88 -65.85
N VAL A 125 -36.41 65.95 -64.63
CA VAL A 125 -36.58 67.04 -63.66
C VAL A 125 -35.39 68.02 -63.76
N PRO A 126 -35.59 69.36 -63.69
CA PRO A 126 -34.50 70.33 -63.80
C PRO A 126 -33.46 70.18 -62.68
N MET A 127 -32.17 70.37 -63.02
CA MET A 127 -30.99 70.31 -62.13
C MET A 127 -30.54 68.89 -61.69
N PRO A 128 -30.09 68.05 -62.64
CA PRO A 128 -29.57 66.70 -62.36
C PRO A 128 -28.36 66.68 -61.41
N GLU A 129 -27.52 67.71 -61.46
CA GLU A 129 -26.37 67.86 -60.55
C GLU A 129 -26.81 68.05 -59.08
N LEU A 130 -27.93 68.73 -58.83
CA LEU A 130 -28.44 68.94 -57.48
C LEU A 130 -29.04 67.65 -56.91
N GLN A 131 -29.74 66.86 -57.73
CA GLN A 131 -30.26 65.55 -57.36
C GLN A 131 -29.15 64.55 -57.07
N HIS A 132 -28.10 64.53 -57.90
CA HIS A 132 -26.92 63.70 -57.65
C HIS A 132 -26.24 64.08 -56.32
N ASN A 133 -26.08 65.38 -56.04
CA ASN A 133 -25.53 65.86 -54.78
C ASN A 133 -26.41 65.50 -53.56
N LEU A 134 -27.73 65.62 -53.68
CA LEU A 134 -28.68 65.20 -52.63
C LEU A 134 -28.60 63.69 -52.38
N LYS A 135 -28.57 62.88 -53.45
CA LYS A 135 -28.42 61.43 -53.36
C LYS A 135 -27.09 61.03 -52.73
N LEU A 136 -25.99 61.68 -53.13
CA LEU A 136 -24.68 61.47 -52.52
C LEU A 136 -24.69 61.80 -51.02
N ILE A 137 -25.38 62.87 -50.60
CA ILE A 137 -25.51 63.22 -49.18
C ILE A 137 -26.31 62.13 -48.44
N VAL A 138 -27.39 61.62 -49.04
CA VAL A 138 -28.19 60.53 -48.47
C VAL A 138 -27.37 59.25 -48.37
N ASP A 139 -26.67 58.86 -49.42
CA ASP A 139 -25.81 57.67 -49.45
C ASP A 139 -24.66 57.78 -48.42
N LEU A 140 -24.05 58.96 -48.28
CA LEU A 140 -23.03 59.21 -47.26
C LEU A 140 -23.60 59.14 -45.84
N ALA A 141 -24.79 59.72 -45.61
CA ALA A 141 -25.46 59.64 -44.31
C ALA A 141 -25.89 58.20 -43.97
N GLU A 142 -26.35 57.44 -44.96
CA GLU A 142 -26.69 56.02 -44.80
C GLU A 142 -25.44 55.21 -44.45
N LEU A 143 -24.33 55.42 -45.15
CA LEU A 143 -23.05 54.78 -44.83
C LEU A 143 -22.55 55.13 -43.43
N ASP A 144 -22.71 56.39 -43.00
CA ASP A 144 -22.35 56.83 -41.65
C ASP A 144 -23.25 56.16 -40.59
N ILE A 145 -24.56 56.05 -40.82
CA ILE A 145 -25.50 55.33 -39.93
C ILE A 145 -25.12 53.85 -39.84
N GLN A 146 -24.86 53.19 -40.97
CA GLN A 146 -24.45 51.78 -41.01
C GLN A 146 -23.09 51.57 -40.33
N LYS A 147 -22.17 52.52 -40.43
CA LYS A 147 -20.89 52.47 -39.71
C LYS A 147 -21.12 52.63 -38.21
N MET A 148 -21.91 53.62 -37.79
CA MET A 148 -22.25 53.83 -36.38
C MET A 148 -22.94 52.62 -35.74
N ASP A 149 -23.85 51.96 -36.47
CA ASP A 149 -24.52 50.75 -35.97
C ASP A 149 -23.55 49.57 -35.83
N ARG A 150 -22.63 49.38 -36.78
CA ARG A 150 -21.56 48.38 -36.68
C ARG A 150 -20.65 48.65 -35.50
N ASP A 151 -20.20 49.90 -35.33
CA ASP A 151 -19.35 50.31 -34.21
C ASP A 151 -20.10 50.09 -32.88
N LEU A 152 -21.38 50.46 -32.80
CA LEU A 152 -22.22 50.23 -31.60
C LEU A 152 -22.37 48.74 -31.27
N ARG A 153 -22.52 47.86 -32.29
CA ARG A 153 -22.60 46.41 -32.07
C ARG A 153 -21.28 45.85 -31.54
N ASN A 154 -20.15 46.24 -32.13
CA ASN A 154 -18.82 45.80 -31.69
C ASN A 154 -18.53 46.26 -30.25
N GLU A 155 -18.90 47.49 -29.90
CA GLU A 155 -18.75 48.01 -28.54
C GLU A 155 -19.65 47.28 -27.54
N LYS A 156 -20.88 46.93 -27.92
CA LYS A 156 -21.78 46.13 -27.07
C LYS A 156 -21.24 44.72 -26.81
N GLU A 157 -20.73 44.05 -27.85
CA GLU A 157 -20.12 42.72 -27.70
C GLU A 157 -18.86 42.78 -26.83
N SER A 158 -18.02 43.80 -27.03
CA SER A 158 -16.84 44.04 -26.20
C SER A 158 -17.22 44.30 -24.73
N ALA A 159 -18.27 45.07 -24.48
CA ALA A 159 -18.76 45.33 -23.12
C ALA A 159 -19.30 44.06 -22.43
N LEU A 160 -20.00 43.18 -23.16
CA LEU A 160 -20.46 41.90 -22.62
C LEU A 160 -19.29 40.97 -22.28
N SER A 161 -18.31 40.85 -23.18
CA SER A 161 -17.09 40.05 -22.93
C SER A 161 -16.33 40.54 -21.69
N LEU A 162 -16.14 41.86 -21.56
CA LEU A 162 -15.51 42.46 -20.39
C LEU A 162 -16.30 42.23 -19.10
N GLN A 163 -17.63 42.21 -19.17
CA GLN A 163 -18.48 41.93 -18.02
C GLN A 163 -18.33 40.48 -17.55
N GLU A 164 -18.31 39.51 -18.47
CA GLU A 164 -18.07 38.10 -18.15
C GLU A 164 -16.66 37.88 -17.56
N GLU A 165 -15.65 38.54 -18.12
CA GLU A 165 -14.28 38.48 -17.59
C GLU A 165 -14.18 39.09 -16.19
N LYS A 166 -14.88 40.21 -15.95
CA LYS A 166 -14.97 40.84 -14.61
C LYS A 166 -15.59 39.89 -13.59
N GLU A 167 -16.72 39.26 -13.91
CA GLU A 167 -17.38 38.31 -13.00
C GLU A 167 -16.48 37.11 -12.68
N LYS A 168 -15.76 36.59 -13.68
CA LYS A 168 -14.79 35.51 -13.49
C LYS A 168 -13.64 35.94 -12.57
N LEU A 169 -13.11 37.14 -12.74
CA LEU A 169 -12.04 37.68 -11.90
C LEU A 169 -12.52 37.94 -10.46
N GLU A 170 -13.76 38.39 -10.26
CA GLU A 170 -14.34 38.57 -8.93
C GLU A 170 -14.47 37.24 -8.18
N ILE A 171 -14.94 36.18 -8.86
CA ILE A 171 -15.00 34.83 -8.28
C ILE A 171 -13.60 34.35 -7.87
N GLU A 172 -12.61 34.49 -8.75
CA GLU A 172 -11.23 34.09 -8.45
C GLU A 172 -10.62 34.90 -7.30
N ALA A 173 -10.89 36.20 -7.23
CA ALA A 173 -10.43 37.05 -6.13
C ALA A 173 -11.04 36.63 -4.78
N THR A 174 -12.35 36.28 -4.74
CA THR A 174 -12.97 35.76 -3.51
C THR A 174 -12.37 34.42 -3.08
N ARG A 175 -12.08 33.53 -4.03
CA ARG A 175 -11.41 32.25 -3.78
C ARG A 175 -10.02 32.44 -3.18
N GLN A 176 -9.21 33.32 -3.79
CA GLN A 176 -7.85 33.62 -3.30
C GLN A 176 -7.87 34.30 -1.93
N LYS A 177 -8.82 35.22 -1.69
CA LYS A 177 -8.98 35.85 -0.38
C LYS A 177 -9.30 34.81 0.70
N GLN A 178 -10.24 33.91 0.44
CA GLN A 178 -10.56 32.83 1.38
C GLN A 178 -9.36 31.90 1.63
N GLN A 179 -8.53 31.65 0.61
CA GLN A 179 -7.30 30.89 0.77
C GLN A 179 -6.26 31.61 1.64
N LEU A 180 -6.12 32.94 1.50
CA LEU A 180 -5.26 33.75 2.36
C LEU A 180 -5.75 33.77 3.80
N ASP A 181 -7.05 33.98 4.03
CA ASP A 181 -7.65 33.98 5.37
C ASP A 181 -7.42 32.62 6.07
N ASN A 182 -7.56 31.51 5.34
CA ASN A 182 -7.26 30.18 5.85
C ASN A 182 -5.77 30.00 6.19
N MET A 183 -4.86 30.49 5.34
CA MET A 183 -3.41 30.45 5.60
C MET A 183 -3.01 31.28 6.83
N GLU A 184 -3.58 32.48 6.99
CA GLU A 184 -3.34 33.33 8.16
C GLU A 184 -3.80 32.64 9.45
N HIS A 185 -4.96 31.98 9.41
CA HIS A 185 -5.46 31.19 10.54
C HIS A 185 -4.52 30.02 10.88
N ILE A 186 -4.01 29.30 9.87
CA ILE A 186 -3.07 28.19 10.06
C ILE A 186 -1.79 28.68 10.74
N VAL A 187 -1.20 29.78 10.26
CA VAL A 187 0.01 30.36 10.86
C VAL A 187 -0.24 30.77 12.31
N THR A 188 -1.34 31.47 12.57
CA THR A 188 -1.71 31.90 13.94
C THR A 188 -1.90 30.71 14.87
N ALA A 189 -2.53 29.63 14.41
CA ALA A 189 -2.72 28.42 15.19
C ALA A 189 -1.39 27.70 15.47
N LEU A 190 -0.44 27.70 14.53
CA LEU A 190 0.90 27.15 14.75
C LEU A 190 1.71 27.98 15.77
N ASP A 191 1.66 29.31 15.69
CA ASP A 191 2.32 30.21 16.65
C ASP A 191 1.81 29.98 18.08
N LEU A 192 0.49 29.79 18.25
CA LEU A 192 -0.11 29.48 19.55
C LEU A 192 0.38 28.13 20.11
N ILE A 193 0.54 27.11 19.26
CA ILE A 193 1.08 25.82 19.68
C ILE A 193 2.54 25.96 20.12
N GLU A 194 3.34 26.76 19.41
CA GLU A 194 4.74 27.02 19.76
C GLU A 194 4.88 27.78 21.09
N GLU A 195 3.97 28.72 21.37
CA GLU A 195 3.92 29.46 22.65
C GLU A 195 3.48 28.53 23.81
N GLU A 196 2.47 27.69 23.60
CA GLU A 196 2.04 26.68 24.58
C GLU A 196 3.14 25.65 24.86
N ASN A 197 3.92 25.27 23.84
CA ASN A 197 5.09 24.41 23.97
C ASN A 197 6.19 25.07 24.81
N SER A 198 6.59 26.28 24.43
CA SER A 198 7.66 27.03 25.09
C SER A 198 7.36 27.34 26.57
N SER A 199 6.07 27.44 26.91
CA SER A 199 5.60 27.67 28.28
C SER A 199 5.37 26.39 29.09
N GLY A 200 5.55 25.19 28.50
CA GLY A 200 5.36 23.90 29.14
C GLY A 200 3.90 23.59 29.52
N LYS A 201 2.93 24.32 28.93
CA LYS A 201 1.49 24.16 29.20
C LYS A 201 0.80 23.28 28.17
N LEU A 202 1.48 22.93 27.09
CA LEU A 202 0.89 22.14 26.02
C LEU A 202 0.51 20.74 26.53
N THR A 203 -0.75 20.37 26.30
CA THR A 203 -1.28 19.06 26.65
C THR A 203 -1.68 18.31 25.39
N LEU A 204 -1.77 16.98 25.45
CA LEU A 204 -2.31 16.17 24.34
C LEU A 204 -3.73 16.63 23.95
N GLU A 205 -4.48 17.21 24.88
CA GLU A 205 -5.83 17.71 24.64
C GLU A 205 -5.87 19.10 23.99
N SER A 206 -4.98 20.03 24.39
CA SER A 206 -4.86 21.33 23.72
C SER A 206 -4.31 21.15 22.31
N LEU A 207 -3.30 20.30 22.14
CA LEU A 207 -2.80 19.88 20.82
C LEU A 207 -3.91 19.29 19.95
N ALA A 208 -4.81 18.50 20.54
CA ALA A 208 -5.97 17.94 19.84
C ALA A 208 -7.01 18.94 19.42
N LYS A 209 -7.17 19.99 20.21
CA LYS A 209 -8.04 21.08 19.83
C LYS A 209 -7.45 21.83 18.63
N SER A 210 -6.17 22.20 18.68
CA SER A 210 -5.54 23.00 17.64
C SER A 210 -5.47 22.28 16.29
N PHE A 211 -5.23 20.98 16.28
CA PHE A 211 -5.16 20.23 15.01
C PHE A 211 -6.54 19.99 14.38
N ARG A 212 -7.59 19.79 15.20
CA ARG A 212 -8.98 19.75 14.68
C ARG A 212 -9.36 21.07 14.04
N ASP A 213 -8.96 22.16 14.67
CA ASP A 213 -9.18 23.52 14.20
C ASP A 213 -8.45 23.76 12.87
N LEU A 214 -7.16 23.39 12.80
CA LEU A 214 -6.37 23.41 11.56
C LEU A 214 -7.04 22.63 10.42
N MET A 215 -7.48 21.39 10.67
CA MET A 215 -8.15 20.58 9.64
C MET A 215 -9.49 21.18 9.20
N PHE A 216 -10.25 21.78 10.11
CA PHE A 216 -11.51 22.46 9.78
C PHE A 216 -11.28 23.66 8.84
N HIS A 217 -10.16 24.38 9.01
CA HIS A 217 -9.75 25.49 8.17
C HIS A 217 -9.03 25.09 6.87
N GLY A 218 -9.16 23.82 6.46
CA GLY A 218 -8.67 23.34 5.16
C GLY A 218 -7.18 23.02 5.13
N TRP A 219 -6.56 22.85 6.30
CA TRP A 219 -5.20 22.32 6.37
C TRP A 219 -5.22 20.82 6.04
N ASP A 220 -4.68 20.47 4.87
CA ASP A 220 -4.41 19.08 4.49
C ASP A 220 -2.91 18.79 4.73
N PRO A 221 -2.58 17.92 5.71
CA PRO A 221 -1.19 17.55 6.01
C PRO A 221 -0.44 16.94 4.82
N LEU A 222 -1.15 16.38 3.83
CA LEU A 222 -0.56 15.70 2.68
C LEU A 222 -0.39 16.61 1.45
N GLN A 223 -1.18 17.68 1.34
CA GLN A 223 -1.12 18.61 0.20
C GLN A 223 -0.40 19.92 0.52
N ASN A 224 -0.48 20.39 1.78
CA ASN A 224 0.02 21.71 2.16
C ASN A 224 1.40 21.67 2.83
N LEU A 225 2.00 20.49 3.00
CA LEU A 225 3.37 20.36 3.48
C LEU A 225 4.34 20.14 2.32
N SER A 226 5.23 21.10 2.10
CA SER A 226 6.54 20.75 1.58
C SER A 226 7.24 19.84 2.59
N TYR A 227 8.08 18.93 2.10
CA TYR A 227 8.90 18.03 2.92
C TYR A 227 9.67 18.80 4.02
N ASP A 228 10.07 20.04 3.73
CA ASP A 228 10.82 20.93 4.62
C ASP A 228 9.99 21.44 5.82
N ILE A 229 8.70 21.75 5.62
CA ILE A 229 7.80 22.19 6.72
C ILE A 229 7.48 21.03 7.66
N TRP A 230 7.49 19.78 7.17
CA TRP A 230 7.23 18.62 8.01
C TRP A 230 8.42 18.33 8.91
N GLU A 231 9.64 18.52 8.44
CA GLU A 231 10.84 18.36 9.28
C GLU A 231 10.85 19.40 10.42
N ASP A 232 10.51 20.65 10.12
CA ASP A 232 10.44 21.75 11.10
C ASP A 232 9.24 21.65 12.06
N ILE A 233 8.08 21.17 11.62
CA ILE A 233 6.92 20.92 12.51
C ILE A 233 7.10 19.60 13.26
N SER A 234 7.68 18.56 12.66
CA SER A 234 7.82 17.26 13.34
C SER A 234 8.82 17.32 14.50
N THR A 235 9.79 18.24 14.51
CA THR A 235 10.80 18.30 15.57
C THR A 235 10.24 18.78 16.91
N PRO A 236 9.53 19.93 17.02
CA PRO A 236 8.87 20.35 18.24
C PRO A 236 7.77 19.36 18.66
N TYR A 237 7.00 18.83 17.70
CA TYR A 237 5.89 17.93 17.99
C TYR A 237 6.38 16.52 18.41
N ALA A 238 7.47 16.02 17.82
CA ALA A 238 8.11 14.77 18.26
C ALA A 238 8.76 14.92 19.64
N GLN A 239 9.37 16.08 19.93
CA GLN A 239 9.89 16.39 21.26
C GLN A 239 8.75 16.47 22.29
N LEU A 240 7.66 17.15 21.95
CA LEU A 240 6.48 17.26 22.81
C LEU A 240 5.77 15.96 23.07
N VAL A 241 5.47 15.21 22.00
CA VAL A 241 4.88 13.89 22.15
C VAL A 241 5.85 13.00 22.92
N SER A 242 7.16 13.12 22.73
CA SER A 242 8.14 12.42 23.56
C SER A 242 8.12 12.85 25.03
N GLU A 243 7.82 14.11 25.37
CA GLU A 243 7.80 14.59 26.76
C GLU A 243 6.50 14.26 27.51
N VAL A 244 5.36 14.15 26.81
CA VAL A 244 4.04 14.09 27.46
C VAL A 244 3.64 12.68 27.92
N TRP A 245 4.19 11.61 27.35
CA TRP A 245 3.89 10.23 27.80
C TRP A 245 5.14 9.48 28.22
N GLU A 246 5.02 8.59 29.21
CA GLU A 246 6.11 7.74 29.65
C GLU A 246 5.92 6.30 29.17
N PRO A 247 6.97 5.61 28.67
CA PRO A 247 6.85 4.24 28.19
C PRO A 247 6.24 3.29 29.21
N ARG A 248 6.55 3.46 30.51
CA ARG A 248 6.02 2.65 31.61
C ARG A 248 4.52 2.87 31.90
N ASN A 249 3.93 3.90 31.30
CA ASN A 249 2.49 4.20 31.33
C ASN A 249 2.01 4.53 29.90
N PRO A 250 1.71 3.52 29.07
CA PRO A 250 1.43 3.73 27.65
C PRO A 250 0.04 4.35 27.37
N GLU A 251 -0.88 4.31 28.34
CA GLU A 251 -2.28 4.75 28.20
C GLU A 251 -2.46 6.16 27.61
N PRO A 252 -1.72 7.21 28.03
CA PRO A 252 -1.89 8.55 27.47
C PRO A 252 -1.61 8.62 25.97
N MET A 253 -0.58 7.91 25.51
CA MET A 253 -0.21 7.90 24.09
C MET A 253 -1.11 6.98 23.27
N LEU A 254 -1.53 5.84 23.83
CA LEU A 254 -2.51 4.97 23.18
C LEU A 254 -3.85 5.67 23.04
N GLY A 255 -4.34 6.33 24.09
CA GLY A 255 -5.56 7.12 24.04
C GLY A 255 -5.47 8.32 23.09
N PHE A 256 -4.27 8.90 22.91
CA PHE A 256 -4.02 9.86 21.84
C PHE A 256 -4.15 9.17 20.47
N LEU A 257 -3.41 8.11 20.19
CA LEU A 257 -3.50 7.43 18.90
C LEU A 257 -4.93 6.96 18.57
N ASP A 258 -5.67 6.40 19.53
CA ASP A 258 -7.05 5.95 19.36
C ASP A 258 -8.01 7.09 18.96
N LYS A 259 -7.91 8.24 19.62
CA LYS A 259 -8.76 9.41 19.33
C LYS A 259 -8.44 10.04 17.98
N TRP A 260 -7.20 9.89 17.53
CA TRP A 260 -6.64 10.61 16.40
C TRP A 260 -6.44 9.79 15.14
N GLU A 261 -6.56 8.46 15.23
CA GLU A 261 -6.46 7.54 14.10
C GLU A 261 -7.47 7.86 12.98
N LYS A 262 -8.62 8.44 13.34
CA LYS A 262 -9.65 8.88 12.37
C LYS A 262 -9.39 10.26 11.76
N LEU A 263 -8.50 11.05 12.36
CA LEU A 263 -8.21 12.43 11.99
C LEU A 263 -6.87 12.55 11.26
N LEU A 264 -5.90 11.70 11.61
CA LEU A 264 -4.58 11.69 11.02
C LEU A 264 -4.52 10.75 9.81
N PRO A 265 -3.91 11.17 8.70
CA PRO A 265 -3.51 10.26 7.64
C PRO A 265 -2.64 9.11 8.17
N SER A 266 -2.80 7.92 7.59
CA SER A 266 -2.06 6.72 8.02
C SER A 266 -0.54 6.90 7.95
N SER A 267 -0.03 7.69 7.00
CA SER A 267 1.39 8.03 6.89
C SER A 267 1.91 8.74 8.14
N ILE A 268 1.17 9.72 8.66
CA ILE A 268 1.55 10.48 9.86
C ILE A 268 1.56 9.59 11.09
N VAL A 269 0.55 8.73 11.23
CA VAL A 269 0.49 7.76 12.35
C VAL A 269 1.72 6.84 12.32
N HIS A 270 2.10 6.34 11.14
CA HIS A 270 3.31 5.54 10.99
C HIS A 270 4.58 6.32 11.32
N THR A 271 4.70 7.57 10.88
CA THR A 271 5.84 8.43 11.24
C THR A 271 5.93 8.61 12.76
N ILE A 272 4.84 8.92 13.45
CA ILE A 272 4.82 9.08 14.91
C ILE A 272 5.25 7.78 15.61
N LEU A 273 4.74 6.63 15.14
CA LEU A 273 5.13 5.33 15.68
C LEU A 273 6.63 5.08 15.51
N ASP A 274 7.21 5.44 14.36
CA ASP A 274 8.60 5.15 14.02
C ASP A 274 9.60 6.15 14.61
N THR A 275 9.26 7.43 14.68
CA THR A 275 10.19 8.49 15.12
C THR A 275 10.04 8.84 16.61
N VAL A 276 8.85 8.64 17.20
CA VAL A 276 8.59 9.01 18.59
C VAL A 276 8.43 7.78 19.48
N VAL A 277 7.50 6.89 19.13
CA VAL A 277 7.16 5.75 20.01
C VAL A 277 8.27 4.72 20.04
N MET A 278 8.73 4.27 18.87
CA MET A 278 9.69 3.18 18.77
C MET A 278 11.03 3.53 19.47
N PRO A 279 11.65 4.70 19.26
CA PRO A 279 12.93 5.02 19.91
C PRO A 279 12.77 5.16 21.43
N LYS A 280 11.68 5.75 21.91
CA LYS A 280 11.42 5.92 23.35
C LYS A 280 11.17 4.56 24.02
N LEU A 281 10.42 3.67 23.37
CA LEU A 281 10.17 2.30 23.84
C LEU A 281 11.46 1.48 23.86
N SER A 282 12.28 1.55 22.80
CA SER A 282 13.61 0.91 22.75
C SER A 282 14.49 1.34 23.92
N ARG A 283 14.62 2.65 24.17
CA ARG A 283 15.41 3.18 25.28
C ARG A 283 14.86 2.73 26.65
N ALA A 284 13.54 2.64 26.79
CA ALA A 284 12.91 2.13 28.02
C ALA A 284 13.23 0.64 28.23
N VAL A 285 13.16 -0.20 27.20
CA VAL A 285 13.53 -1.62 27.25
C VAL A 285 15.02 -1.80 27.55
N GLU A 286 15.88 -0.98 26.94
CA GLU A 286 17.33 -0.99 27.17
C GLU A 286 17.72 -0.56 28.58
N SER A 287 17.00 0.38 29.18
CA SER A 287 17.21 0.79 30.58
C SER A 287 16.51 -0.12 31.58
N TRP A 288 15.51 -0.89 31.16
CA TRP A 288 14.70 -1.73 32.03
C TRP A 288 15.53 -2.77 32.78
N ASN A 289 15.34 -2.88 34.10
CA ASN A 289 15.99 -3.89 34.92
C ASN A 289 14.98 -4.83 35.63
N PRO A 290 14.87 -6.11 35.22
CA PRO A 290 13.96 -7.08 35.80
C PRO A 290 14.12 -7.33 37.31
N ARG A 291 15.31 -7.08 37.90
CA ARG A 291 15.55 -7.31 39.34
C ARG A 291 15.20 -6.12 40.22
N LYS A 292 15.05 -4.93 39.64
CA LYS A 292 14.88 -3.67 40.40
C LYS A 292 13.52 -3.02 40.20
N GLU A 293 12.87 -3.28 39.08
CA GLU A 293 11.62 -2.63 38.74
C GLU A 293 10.41 -3.42 39.22
N THR A 294 9.43 -2.68 39.76
CA THR A 294 8.18 -3.23 40.30
C THR A 294 7.13 -3.44 39.21
N VAL A 295 7.15 -2.62 38.15
CA VAL A 295 6.22 -2.73 37.03
C VAL A 295 6.72 -3.78 36.06
N GLN A 296 5.90 -4.81 35.82
CA GLN A 296 6.24 -5.89 34.90
C GLN A 296 6.29 -5.37 33.46
N ILE A 297 7.32 -5.78 32.71
CA ILE A 297 7.59 -5.27 31.37
C ILE A 297 6.43 -5.49 30.38
N HIS A 298 5.71 -6.61 30.51
CA HIS A 298 4.61 -6.92 29.63
C HIS A 298 3.48 -5.87 29.73
N VAL A 299 3.27 -5.25 30.91
CA VAL A 299 2.20 -4.26 31.16
C VAL A 299 2.34 -3.04 30.26
N TRP A 300 3.56 -2.67 29.90
CA TRP A 300 3.81 -1.48 29.11
C TRP A 300 4.36 -1.74 27.70
N VAL A 301 4.75 -2.98 27.38
CA VAL A 301 5.11 -3.40 26.01
C VAL A 301 3.91 -4.01 25.27
N HIS A 302 3.13 -4.89 25.91
CA HIS A 302 2.02 -5.58 25.23
C HIS A 302 0.92 -4.66 24.67
N PRO A 303 0.57 -3.53 25.31
CA PRO A 303 -0.42 -2.62 24.75
C PRO A 303 -0.07 -2.10 23.34
N TRP A 304 1.21 -2.15 22.95
CA TRP A 304 1.68 -1.76 21.62
C TRP A 304 1.58 -2.87 20.56
N LEU A 305 1.27 -4.11 20.95
CA LEU A 305 1.16 -5.26 20.03
C LEU A 305 0.24 -4.99 18.83
N PRO A 306 -0.98 -4.44 19.00
CA PRO A 306 -1.90 -4.23 17.88
C PRO A 306 -1.40 -3.19 16.87
N ARG A 307 -0.52 -2.26 17.29
CA ARG A 307 -0.08 -1.11 16.48
C ARG A 307 1.31 -1.30 15.87
N LEU A 308 2.24 -1.90 16.62
CA LEU A 308 3.64 -2.08 16.19
C LEU A 308 3.92 -3.49 15.66
N GLY A 309 3.21 -4.52 16.16
CA GLY A 309 3.33 -5.90 15.68
C GLY A 309 4.78 -6.37 15.52
N GLN A 310 5.18 -6.64 14.27
CA GLN A 310 6.53 -7.12 13.90
C GLN A 310 7.65 -6.13 14.23
N LYS A 311 7.37 -4.82 14.33
CA LYS A 311 8.40 -3.81 14.67
C LYS A 311 8.97 -4.00 16.09
N LEU A 312 8.25 -4.72 16.95
CA LEU A 312 8.67 -5.04 18.32
C LEU A 312 9.68 -6.20 18.41
N GLU A 313 9.93 -6.95 17.32
CA GLU A 313 10.79 -8.15 17.36
C GLU A 313 12.20 -7.84 17.89
N GLY A 314 12.75 -6.69 17.51
CA GLY A 314 14.04 -6.22 18.04
C GLY A 314 14.03 -6.01 19.56
N LEU A 315 12.91 -5.56 20.12
CA LEU A 315 12.76 -5.42 21.58
C LEU A 315 12.65 -6.77 22.26
N TYR A 316 11.93 -7.72 21.65
CA TYR A 316 11.78 -9.07 22.21
C TYR A 316 13.14 -9.76 22.36
N GLN A 317 14.07 -9.54 21.44
CA GLN A 317 15.43 -10.05 21.59
C GLN A 317 16.11 -9.50 22.86
N THR A 318 16.07 -8.18 23.08
CA THR A 318 16.65 -7.54 24.26
C THR A 318 15.98 -8.00 25.55
N ILE A 319 14.65 -8.13 25.55
CA ILE A 319 13.87 -8.60 26.70
C ILE A 319 14.23 -10.05 27.04
N ARG A 320 14.31 -10.93 26.03
CA ARG A 320 14.71 -12.34 26.21
C ARG A 320 16.10 -12.47 26.80
N MET A 321 17.07 -11.68 26.34
CA MET A 321 18.43 -11.70 26.90
C MET A 321 18.42 -11.32 28.38
N LYS A 322 17.80 -10.17 28.72
CA LYS A 322 17.72 -9.70 30.11
C LYS A 322 16.97 -10.66 31.04
N LEU A 323 15.89 -11.26 30.56
CA LEU A 323 15.15 -12.28 31.31
C LEU A 323 16.02 -13.53 31.51
N SER A 324 16.74 -13.98 30.49
CA SER A 324 17.65 -15.13 30.59
C SER A 324 18.71 -14.91 31.68
N ASP A 325 19.32 -13.73 31.73
CA ASP A 325 20.33 -13.37 32.74
C ASP A 325 19.79 -13.36 34.18
N VAL A 326 18.49 -13.08 34.35
CA VAL A 326 17.85 -13.16 35.69
C VAL A 326 17.53 -14.59 36.04
N LEU A 327 17.04 -15.36 35.06
CA LEU A 327 16.63 -16.75 35.25
C LEU A 327 17.83 -17.67 35.50
N ASP A 328 19.05 -17.29 35.13
CA ASP A 328 20.26 -18.05 35.46
C ASP A 328 20.43 -18.28 36.98
N ALA A 329 20.03 -17.29 37.79
CA ALA A 329 20.08 -17.35 39.26
C ALA A 329 18.72 -17.74 39.90
N TRP A 330 17.68 -17.98 39.10
CA TRP A 330 16.34 -18.29 39.60
C TRP A 330 16.26 -19.72 40.19
N HIS A 331 15.34 -19.89 41.14
CA HIS A 331 15.04 -21.16 41.80
C HIS A 331 13.54 -21.52 41.65
N PRO A 332 13.17 -22.78 41.39
CA PRO A 332 11.78 -23.20 41.15
C PRO A 332 10.74 -22.85 42.23
N SER A 333 11.18 -22.64 43.47
CA SER A 333 10.30 -22.23 44.57
C SER A 333 9.79 -20.79 44.46
N ASP A 334 10.40 -19.96 43.60
CA ASP A 334 10.01 -18.56 43.42
C ASP A 334 8.95 -18.43 42.31
N PRO A 335 7.69 -18.06 42.65
CA PRO A 335 6.61 -17.94 41.67
C PRO A 335 6.73 -16.70 40.76
N SER A 336 7.62 -15.75 41.08
CA SER A 336 7.75 -14.49 40.36
C SER A 336 8.15 -14.68 38.90
N ALA A 337 9.02 -15.65 38.61
CA ALA A 337 9.46 -15.94 37.24
C ALA A 337 8.31 -16.40 36.34
N TYR A 338 7.40 -17.22 36.87
CA TYR A 338 6.23 -17.66 36.12
C TYR A 338 5.32 -16.46 35.79
N ALA A 339 5.06 -15.59 36.77
CA ALA A 339 4.23 -14.40 36.57
C ALA A 339 4.83 -13.42 35.53
N ILE A 340 6.17 -13.30 35.50
CA ILE A 340 6.86 -12.45 34.52
C ILE A 340 6.82 -13.07 33.12
N LEU A 341 6.99 -14.38 32.99
CA LEU A 341 7.10 -15.06 31.69
C LEU A 341 5.74 -15.45 31.08
N SER A 342 4.73 -15.79 31.88
CA SER A 342 3.45 -16.31 31.37
C SER A 342 2.78 -15.42 30.30
N PRO A 343 2.80 -14.07 30.39
CA PRO A 343 2.21 -13.22 29.36
C PRO A 343 2.93 -13.33 28.02
N TRP A 344 4.23 -13.63 28.02
CA TRP A 344 5.06 -13.68 26.82
C TRP A 344 4.87 -14.96 26.00
N ARG A 345 4.21 -15.97 26.57
CA ARG A 345 3.95 -17.25 25.89
C ARG A 345 3.20 -17.10 24.57
N THR A 346 2.26 -16.15 24.50
CA THR A 346 1.48 -15.90 23.28
C THR A 346 2.12 -14.87 22.35
N VAL A 347 3.19 -14.21 22.80
CA VAL A 347 3.86 -13.13 22.08
C VAL A 347 5.11 -13.63 21.38
N PHE A 348 5.91 -14.48 22.04
CA PHE A 348 7.07 -15.10 21.42
C PHE A 348 6.66 -16.22 20.48
N ASP A 349 7.41 -16.40 19.40
CA ASP A 349 7.24 -17.55 18.53
C ASP A 349 7.59 -18.86 19.27
N ALA A 350 7.01 -19.96 18.81
CA ALA A 350 7.13 -21.26 19.47
C ALA A 350 8.59 -21.72 19.62
N VAL A 351 9.45 -21.42 18.65
CA VAL A 351 10.86 -21.84 18.65
C VAL A 351 11.63 -21.07 19.70
N SER A 352 11.50 -19.75 19.71
CA SER A 352 12.12 -18.88 20.71
C SER A 352 11.64 -19.18 22.13
N TRP A 353 10.34 -19.44 22.31
CA TRP A 353 9.77 -19.81 23.60
C TRP A 353 10.33 -21.15 24.11
N GLU A 354 10.36 -22.18 23.25
CA GLU A 354 10.92 -23.48 23.59
C GLU A 354 12.39 -23.37 23.97
N GLN A 355 13.19 -22.60 23.21
CA GLN A 355 14.60 -22.41 23.48
C GLN A 355 14.84 -21.74 24.85
N LEU A 356 14.02 -20.75 25.21
CA LEU A 356 14.09 -20.08 26.51
C LEU A 356 13.71 -21.04 27.65
N MET A 357 12.63 -21.81 27.49
CA MET A 357 12.23 -22.83 28.47
C MET A 357 13.33 -23.88 28.66
N ARG A 358 13.86 -24.42 27.56
CA ARG A 358 14.89 -25.46 27.56
C ARG A 358 16.20 -25.00 28.19
N ARG A 359 16.58 -23.74 28.00
CA ARG A 359 17.85 -23.19 28.51
C ARG A 359 17.76 -22.75 29.96
N CYS A 360 16.70 -22.04 30.34
CA CYS A 360 16.65 -21.32 31.62
C CYS A 360 15.80 -22.04 32.68
N ILE A 361 14.66 -22.64 32.28
CA ILE A 361 13.69 -23.19 33.23
C ILE A 361 13.92 -24.69 33.45
N VAL A 362 13.94 -25.47 32.36
CA VAL A 362 14.01 -26.94 32.41
C VAL A 362 15.20 -27.46 33.25
N PRO A 363 16.44 -26.94 33.13
CA PRO A 363 17.55 -27.44 33.93
C PRO A 363 17.33 -27.29 35.44
N LYS A 364 16.69 -26.20 35.86
CA LYS A 364 16.40 -25.94 37.28
C LYS A 364 15.29 -26.85 37.80
N LEU A 365 14.25 -27.09 36.99
CA LEU A 365 13.19 -28.05 37.32
C LEU A 365 13.74 -29.48 37.37
N GLN A 366 14.68 -29.82 36.48
CA GLN A 366 15.38 -31.10 36.51
C GLN A 366 16.15 -31.27 37.82
N SER A 367 16.94 -30.27 38.25
CA SER A 367 17.62 -30.30 39.55
C SER A 367 16.65 -30.48 40.72
N ALA A 368 15.55 -29.72 40.75
CA ALA A 368 14.52 -29.87 41.79
C ALA A 368 13.91 -31.29 41.80
N MET A 369 13.66 -31.88 40.63
CA MET A 369 13.13 -33.25 40.51
C MET A 369 14.19 -34.33 40.78
N GLN A 370 15.48 -34.03 40.60
CA GLN A 370 16.58 -34.91 41.01
C GLN A 370 16.73 -34.96 42.53
N GLU A 371 16.51 -33.86 43.24
CA GLU A 371 16.52 -33.81 44.70
C GLU A 371 15.22 -34.35 45.32
N PHE A 372 14.12 -34.32 44.56
CA PHE A 372 12.82 -34.81 44.98
C PHE A 372 12.85 -36.28 45.41
N GLN A 373 12.37 -36.57 46.62
CA GLN A 373 12.28 -37.93 47.15
C GLN A 373 10.83 -38.39 47.19
N ILE A 374 10.61 -39.64 46.75
CA ILE A 374 9.31 -40.29 46.82
C ILE A 374 9.32 -41.19 48.05
N ASN A 375 8.54 -40.81 49.06
CA ASN A 375 8.47 -41.50 50.34
C ASN A 375 6.99 -41.76 50.69
N PRO A 376 6.51 -43.01 50.59
CA PRO A 376 5.13 -43.34 50.90
C PRO A 376 4.69 -43.03 52.34
N ALA A 377 5.62 -42.97 53.30
CA ALA A 377 5.30 -42.75 54.71
C ALA A 377 5.27 -41.26 55.13
N ASP A 378 6.03 -40.39 54.45
CA ASP A 378 6.07 -38.94 54.71
C ASP A 378 6.39 -38.19 53.42
N GLN A 379 5.40 -38.08 52.53
CA GLN A 379 5.59 -37.43 51.23
C GLN A 379 5.57 -35.90 51.38
N LYS A 380 6.66 -35.24 50.97
CA LYS A 380 6.69 -33.79 50.76
C LYS A 380 6.37 -33.51 49.29
N LEU A 381 5.53 -32.52 49.00
CA LEU A 381 5.08 -32.23 47.62
C LEU A 381 5.61 -30.91 47.06
N ASP A 382 6.39 -30.15 47.81
CA ASP A 382 6.81 -28.80 47.43
C ASP A 382 7.54 -28.78 46.08
N GLN A 383 8.60 -29.60 45.91
CA GLN A 383 9.34 -29.66 44.65
C GLN A 383 8.47 -30.17 43.48
N PHE A 384 7.56 -31.09 43.77
CA PHE A 384 6.62 -31.59 42.76
C PHE A 384 5.68 -30.47 42.30
N HIS A 385 5.10 -29.72 43.23
CA HIS A 385 4.24 -28.57 42.93
C HIS A 385 5.00 -27.46 42.20
N TRP A 386 6.28 -27.21 42.53
CA TRP A 386 7.11 -26.28 41.78
C TRP A 386 7.21 -26.67 40.32
N VAL A 387 7.43 -27.96 40.01
CA VAL A 387 7.47 -28.43 38.60
C VAL A 387 6.09 -28.36 37.95
N MET A 388 5.03 -28.78 38.64
CA MET A 388 3.67 -28.78 38.09
C MET A 388 3.14 -27.38 37.79
N ALA A 389 3.58 -26.35 38.52
CA ALA A 389 3.24 -24.96 38.22
C ALA A 389 3.64 -24.53 36.80
N TRP A 390 4.65 -25.18 36.21
CA TRP A 390 5.13 -24.90 34.85
C TRP A 390 4.54 -25.82 33.78
N SER A 391 3.67 -26.77 34.13
CA SER A 391 3.07 -27.74 33.19
C SER A 391 2.37 -27.10 32.00
N SER A 392 1.72 -25.96 32.21
CA SER A 392 1.01 -25.25 31.13
C SER A 392 1.95 -24.39 30.28
N ALA A 393 3.08 -23.92 30.82
CA ALA A 393 4.00 -22.99 30.14
C ALA A 393 5.09 -23.70 29.34
N ILE A 394 5.56 -24.86 29.80
CA ILE A 394 6.62 -25.63 29.13
C ILE A 394 6.01 -26.47 28.00
N PRO A 395 6.65 -26.54 26.82
CA PRO A 395 6.24 -27.47 25.77
C PRO A 395 6.10 -28.91 26.28
N ILE A 396 5.00 -29.57 25.89
CA ILE A 396 4.58 -30.84 26.47
C ILE A 396 5.67 -31.92 26.40
N HIS A 397 6.44 -31.99 25.30
CA HIS A 397 7.50 -32.97 25.12
C HIS A 397 8.65 -32.80 26.13
N LEU A 398 8.98 -31.55 26.51
CA LEU A 398 10.00 -31.28 27.52
C LEU A 398 9.52 -31.66 28.92
N MET A 399 8.25 -31.39 29.23
CA MET A 399 7.65 -31.77 30.52
C MET A 399 7.55 -33.30 30.64
N VAL A 400 7.10 -33.98 29.58
CA VAL A 400 7.04 -35.45 29.54
C VAL A 400 8.43 -36.06 29.74
N ASN A 401 9.44 -35.57 29.02
CA ASN A 401 10.82 -36.04 29.17
C ASN A 401 11.37 -35.83 30.60
N LEU A 402 11.06 -34.70 31.23
CA LEU A 402 11.43 -34.46 32.63
C LEU A 402 10.75 -35.47 33.56
N MET A 403 9.46 -35.71 33.38
CA MET A 403 8.70 -36.66 34.19
C MET A 403 9.19 -38.09 34.02
N GLU A 404 9.42 -38.54 32.79
CA GLU A 404 9.93 -39.89 32.48
C GLU A 404 11.28 -40.15 33.15
N ASN A 405 12.23 -39.22 33.00
CA ASN A 405 13.62 -39.46 33.40
C ASN A 405 13.89 -39.24 34.88
N PHE A 406 13.11 -38.38 35.55
CA PHE A 406 13.40 -37.99 36.95
C PHE A 406 12.34 -38.42 37.95
N PHE A 407 11.05 -38.32 37.58
CA PHE A 407 9.95 -38.70 38.48
C PHE A 407 9.64 -40.20 38.38
N PHE A 408 9.31 -40.71 37.19
CA PHE A 408 8.82 -42.08 37.02
C PHE A 408 9.87 -43.14 37.36
N VAL A 409 11.15 -42.88 37.10
CA VAL A 409 12.25 -43.76 37.53
C VAL A 409 12.19 -44.03 39.03
N LYS A 410 12.07 -42.97 39.84
CA LYS A 410 11.99 -43.09 41.31
C LYS A 410 10.66 -43.67 41.75
N TRP A 411 9.58 -43.25 41.11
CA TRP A 411 8.22 -43.65 41.47
C TRP A 411 8.01 -45.16 41.29
N LEU A 412 8.41 -45.68 40.14
CA LEU A 412 8.38 -47.11 39.87
C LEU A 412 9.32 -47.89 40.79
N GLN A 413 10.52 -47.37 41.07
CA GLN A 413 11.47 -48.04 41.96
C GLN A 413 10.93 -48.16 43.40
N VAL A 414 10.27 -47.12 43.92
CA VAL A 414 9.61 -47.17 45.23
C VAL A 414 8.47 -48.19 45.23
N LEU A 415 7.64 -48.17 44.19
CA LEU A 415 6.56 -49.16 44.03
C LEU A 415 7.11 -50.59 44.00
N TYR A 416 8.17 -50.84 43.24
CA TYR A 416 8.86 -52.14 43.19
C TYR A 416 9.32 -52.59 44.58
N CYS A 417 10.05 -51.75 45.31
CA CYS A 417 10.54 -52.08 46.65
C CYS A 417 9.40 -52.37 47.64
N TRP A 418 8.28 -51.65 47.53
CA TRP A 418 7.10 -51.88 48.36
C TRP A 418 6.42 -53.23 48.03
N LEU A 419 6.27 -53.54 46.74
CA LEU A 419 5.67 -54.80 46.27
C LEU A 419 6.51 -56.03 46.62
N CYS A 420 7.85 -55.92 46.58
CA CYS A 420 8.77 -57.02 46.93
C CYS A 420 8.90 -57.28 48.44
N SER A 421 8.33 -56.42 49.29
CA SER A 421 8.40 -56.55 50.75
C SER A 421 7.17 -57.29 51.29
N LYS A 422 6.30 -56.64 52.07
CA LYS A 422 4.98 -57.13 52.45
C LYS A 422 3.95 -56.10 52.00
N PRO A 423 3.39 -56.22 50.79
CA PRO A 423 2.51 -55.21 50.24
C PRO A 423 1.15 -55.19 50.96
N ASP A 424 0.70 -53.99 51.31
CA ASP A 424 -0.71 -53.71 51.62
C ASP A 424 -1.32 -53.11 50.35
N PHE A 425 -2.11 -53.91 49.63
CA PHE A 425 -2.63 -53.53 48.31
C PHE A 425 -3.64 -52.37 48.36
N ASP A 426 -4.35 -52.18 49.47
CA ASP A 426 -5.28 -51.06 49.62
C ASP A 426 -4.50 -49.75 49.76
N GLN A 427 -3.46 -49.74 50.61
CA GLN A 427 -2.58 -48.57 50.75
C GLN A 427 -1.83 -48.24 49.44
N ILE A 428 -1.35 -49.26 48.72
CA ILE A 428 -0.65 -49.07 47.44
C ILE A 428 -1.61 -48.52 46.38
N LYS A 429 -2.85 -49.01 46.33
CA LYS A 429 -3.89 -48.50 45.42
C LYS A 429 -4.22 -47.04 45.71
N ASP A 430 -4.40 -46.68 46.98
CA ASP A 430 -4.68 -45.28 47.37
C ASP A 430 -3.50 -44.37 47.05
N TRP A 431 -2.26 -44.84 47.28
CA TRP A 431 -1.05 -44.13 46.90
C TRP A 431 -0.94 -43.91 45.38
N TYR A 432 -1.22 -44.94 44.58
CA TYR A 432 -1.26 -44.84 43.11
C TYR A 432 -2.31 -43.82 42.66
N MET A 433 -3.53 -43.91 43.20
CA MET A 433 -4.63 -43.02 42.83
C MET A 433 -4.35 -41.57 43.26
N GLY A 434 -3.70 -41.37 44.41
CA GLY A 434 -3.22 -40.07 44.86
C GLY A 434 -2.25 -39.44 43.87
N TRP A 435 -1.21 -40.16 43.45
CA TRP A 435 -0.25 -39.67 42.46
C TRP A 435 -0.89 -39.39 41.10
N LYS A 436 -1.75 -40.30 40.62
CA LYS A 436 -2.49 -40.11 39.37
C LYS A 436 -3.39 -38.87 39.42
N GLY A 437 -4.00 -38.58 40.56
CA GLY A 437 -4.85 -37.41 40.78
C GLY A 437 -4.08 -36.07 40.81
N LEU A 438 -2.77 -36.10 41.09
CA LEU A 438 -1.92 -34.91 41.10
C LEU A 438 -1.41 -34.50 39.70
N LEU A 439 -1.56 -35.35 38.69
CA LEU A 439 -1.11 -35.08 37.33
C LEU A 439 -2.16 -34.28 36.53
N PRO A 440 -1.78 -33.18 35.86
CA PRO A 440 -2.63 -32.46 34.92
C PRO A 440 -3.20 -33.34 33.80
N GLN A 441 -4.38 -32.99 33.29
CA GLN A 441 -5.06 -33.78 32.25
C GLN A 441 -4.27 -33.85 30.95
N GLU A 442 -3.54 -32.80 30.61
CA GLU A 442 -2.67 -32.72 29.43
C GLU A 442 -1.56 -33.77 29.47
N LEU A 443 -1.01 -34.04 30.67
CA LEU A 443 -0.01 -35.09 30.88
C LEU A 443 -0.67 -36.47 30.87
N LEU A 444 -1.83 -36.62 31.50
CA LEU A 444 -2.57 -37.89 31.51
C LEU A 444 -3.04 -38.31 30.10
N ALA A 445 -3.28 -37.37 29.20
CA ALA A 445 -3.61 -37.64 27.81
C ALA A 445 -2.40 -38.16 26.99
N ASN A 446 -1.18 -37.80 27.41
CA ASN A 446 0.04 -38.16 26.71
C ASN A 446 0.32 -39.67 26.79
N GLU A 447 0.66 -40.30 25.66
CA GLU A 447 0.88 -41.75 25.57
C GLU A 447 2.03 -42.24 26.44
N SER A 448 3.16 -41.53 26.43
CA SER A 448 4.34 -41.85 27.24
C SER A 448 4.01 -41.92 28.74
N ILE A 449 3.29 -40.91 29.25
CA ILE A 449 2.87 -40.86 30.66
C ILE A 449 1.89 -41.99 30.98
N ARG A 450 0.93 -42.28 30.11
CA ARG A 450 0.00 -43.40 30.28
C ARG A 450 0.74 -44.74 30.32
N ASN A 451 1.75 -44.93 29.47
CA ASN A 451 2.56 -46.14 29.46
C ASN A 451 3.32 -46.32 30.78
N GLN A 452 3.87 -45.26 31.37
CA GLN A 452 4.53 -45.33 32.69
C GLN A 452 3.54 -45.69 33.81
N LEU A 453 2.35 -45.09 33.81
CA LEU A 453 1.29 -45.41 34.78
C LEU A 453 0.77 -46.84 34.62
N ASN A 454 0.63 -47.32 33.39
CA ASN A 454 0.24 -48.69 33.09
C ASN A 454 1.32 -49.68 33.53
N HIS A 455 2.60 -49.33 33.40
CA HIS A 455 3.69 -50.18 33.89
C HIS A 455 3.62 -50.37 35.42
N GLY A 456 3.28 -49.32 36.17
CA GLY A 456 3.01 -49.44 37.60
C GLY A 456 1.83 -50.37 37.91
N LEU A 457 0.74 -50.30 37.12
CA LEU A 457 -0.40 -51.21 37.25
C LEU A 457 -0.04 -52.67 36.92
N GLU A 458 0.77 -52.89 35.88
CA GLU A 458 1.29 -54.22 35.52
C GLU A 458 2.10 -54.82 36.69
N MET A 459 2.96 -54.02 37.33
CA MET A 459 3.75 -54.47 38.49
C MET A 459 2.85 -54.84 39.67
N MET A 460 1.80 -54.05 39.94
CA MET A 460 0.81 -54.36 40.98
C MET A 460 0.04 -55.65 40.68
N ALA A 461 -0.36 -55.87 39.42
CA ALA A 461 -1.04 -57.09 38.99
C ALA A 461 -0.14 -58.32 39.14
N GLN A 462 1.13 -58.24 38.71
CA GLN A 462 2.11 -59.31 38.88
C GLN A 462 2.28 -59.70 40.36
N ALA A 463 2.41 -58.71 41.24
CA ALA A 463 2.53 -58.95 42.68
C ALA A 463 1.28 -59.61 43.28
N ALA A 464 0.08 -59.19 42.84
CA ALA A 464 -1.18 -59.78 43.29
C ALA A 464 -1.35 -61.24 42.84
N ASP A 465 -0.88 -61.57 41.63
CA ASP A 465 -0.90 -62.93 41.07
C ASP A 465 0.26 -63.81 41.60
N ASN A 466 1.06 -63.33 42.56
CA ASN A 466 2.28 -63.97 43.07
C ASN A 466 3.34 -64.28 41.99
N VAL A 467 3.34 -63.51 40.91
CA VAL A 467 4.37 -63.53 39.86
C VAL A 467 5.53 -62.62 40.29
N PRO A 468 6.80 -63.02 40.11
CA PRO A 468 7.93 -62.15 40.40
C PRO A 468 7.84 -60.83 39.63
N VAL A 469 7.76 -59.72 40.36
CA VAL A 469 7.70 -58.38 39.77
C VAL A 469 9.02 -58.08 39.07
N VAL A 470 8.95 -57.59 37.83
CA VAL A 470 10.14 -57.18 37.07
C VAL A 470 10.66 -55.85 37.61
N GLN A 471 11.98 -55.76 37.85
CA GLN A 471 12.57 -54.52 38.35
C GLN A 471 12.47 -53.40 37.29
N PRO A 472 11.96 -52.21 37.65
CA PRO A 472 11.87 -51.07 36.74
C PRO A 472 13.28 -50.61 36.34
N GLY A 473 13.49 -50.40 35.04
CA GLY A 473 14.82 -50.10 34.46
C GLY A 473 15.60 -51.32 33.96
N LEU A 474 15.17 -52.55 34.28
CA LEU A 474 15.74 -53.81 33.79
C LEU A 474 14.97 -54.40 32.59
N ARG A 475 13.94 -53.71 32.08
CA ARG A 475 13.34 -54.09 30.80
C ARG A 475 14.37 -53.88 29.69
N GLU A 476 14.86 -55.03 29.22
CA GLU A 476 15.35 -55.34 27.88
C GLU A 476 15.88 -54.13 27.10
N LYS A 477 17.18 -54.20 26.76
CA LYS A 477 17.58 -53.84 25.40
C LYS A 477 16.75 -54.70 24.44
N VAL A 478 15.48 -54.34 24.24
CA VAL A 478 14.76 -54.71 23.03
C VAL A 478 15.70 -54.23 21.94
N PRO A 479 16.24 -55.12 21.09
CA PRO A 479 17.20 -54.71 20.09
C PRO A 479 16.48 -53.76 19.16
N GLU A 480 16.67 -52.45 19.36
CA GLU A 480 16.66 -51.40 18.34
C GLU A 480 15.51 -51.44 17.31
N GLN A 481 14.37 -52.06 17.62
CA GLN A 481 13.29 -52.27 16.66
C GLN A 481 12.29 -51.11 16.61
N ARG A 482 12.40 -50.15 17.53
CA ARG A 482 11.60 -48.91 17.50
C ARG A 482 12.28 -47.75 16.78
N GLN A 483 13.56 -47.83 16.42
CA GLN A 483 14.17 -46.90 15.46
C GLN A 483 13.94 -47.31 14.00
N PHE A 484 13.46 -48.54 13.77
CA PHE A 484 13.00 -49.02 12.45
C PHE A 484 11.51 -48.77 12.18
N GLU A 485 10.73 -48.24 13.12
CA GLU A 485 9.31 -47.91 12.87
C GLU A 485 9.13 -46.53 12.20
N ALA A 486 10.02 -45.56 12.46
CA ALA A 486 10.04 -44.30 11.70
C ALA A 486 10.52 -44.47 10.24
N HIS A 487 11.10 -45.62 9.91
CA HIS A 487 11.50 -45.99 8.54
C HIS A 487 10.56 -47.02 7.90
N ARG A 488 9.44 -47.38 8.55
CA ARG A 488 8.43 -48.32 8.01
C ARG A 488 7.21 -47.66 7.38
N GLU A 489 7.08 -46.35 7.42
CA GLU A 489 6.00 -45.65 6.70
C GLU A 489 6.17 -45.59 5.17
N PRO A 490 7.39 -45.59 4.58
CA PRO A 490 7.53 -45.71 3.12
C PRO A 490 7.22 -47.11 2.58
N LEU A 491 7.32 -48.15 3.43
CA LEU A 491 7.14 -49.55 3.05
C LEU A 491 5.65 -49.91 2.94
N ARG A 492 4.80 -49.41 3.85
CA ARG A 492 3.37 -49.75 3.85
C ARG A 492 2.62 -49.26 2.61
N PHE A 493 2.89 -48.03 2.17
CA PHE A 493 2.22 -47.45 0.99
C PHE A 493 2.69 -48.09 -0.32
N LYS A 494 4.00 -48.36 -0.44
CA LYS A 494 4.55 -49.08 -1.58
C LYS A 494 4.02 -50.52 -1.63
N GLU A 495 3.98 -51.22 -0.50
CA GLU A 495 3.41 -52.57 -0.39
C GLU A 495 1.91 -52.59 -0.70
N ALA A 496 1.15 -51.55 -0.34
CA ALA A 496 -0.27 -51.44 -0.71
C ALA A 496 -0.47 -51.27 -2.23
N VAL A 497 0.38 -50.47 -2.89
CA VAL A 497 0.35 -50.30 -4.36
C VAL A 497 0.80 -51.59 -5.07
N GLU A 498 1.77 -52.29 -4.51
CA GLU A 498 2.26 -53.58 -5.02
C GLU A 498 1.21 -54.69 -4.86
N ALA A 499 0.56 -54.80 -3.69
CA ALA A 499 -0.54 -55.73 -3.45
C ALA A 499 -1.75 -55.43 -4.34
N PHE A 500 -2.05 -54.15 -4.59
CA PHE A 500 -3.11 -53.76 -5.53
C PHE A 500 -2.76 -54.15 -6.97
N ALA A 501 -1.50 -53.96 -7.39
CA ALA A 501 -1.05 -54.43 -8.70
C ALA A 501 -1.18 -55.95 -8.82
N GLU A 502 -0.75 -56.69 -7.80
CA GLU A 502 -0.81 -58.16 -7.75
C GLU A 502 -2.26 -58.68 -7.76
N GLN A 503 -3.17 -58.04 -7.01
CA GLN A 503 -4.60 -58.36 -7.00
C GLN A 503 -5.25 -58.23 -8.38
N HIS A 504 -4.75 -57.33 -9.23
CA HIS A 504 -5.23 -57.11 -10.60
C HIS A 504 -4.34 -57.79 -11.67
N GLU A 505 -3.43 -58.67 -11.28
CA GLU A 505 -2.48 -59.38 -12.15
C GLU A 505 -1.55 -58.44 -12.96
N LEU A 506 -1.24 -57.26 -12.40
CA LEU A 506 -0.41 -56.23 -13.00
C LEU A 506 0.99 -56.18 -12.36
N VAL A 507 1.97 -55.68 -13.12
CA VAL A 507 3.37 -55.61 -12.67
C VAL A 507 3.70 -54.23 -12.15
N PHE A 508 4.09 -54.16 -10.87
CA PHE A 508 4.67 -52.96 -10.25
C PHE A 508 6.16 -53.17 -9.97
N LYS A 509 7.06 -52.50 -10.72
CA LYS A 509 8.51 -52.67 -10.57
C LYS A 509 9.28 -51.35 -10.68
N PRO A 510 10.38 -51.17 -9.94
CA PRO A 510 11.22 -49.98 -10.07
C PRO A 510 11.84 -49.90 -11.48
N LYS A 511 11.99 -48.69 -12.02
CA LYS A 511 12.79 -48.42 -13.24
C LYS A 511 14.20 -47.99 -12.83
N PRO A 512 15.20 -48.88 -12.82
CA PRO A 512 16.52 -48.58 -12.26
C PRO A 512 17.18 -47.40 -12.97
N GLY A 513 17.80 -46.48 -12.22
CA GLY A 513 18.49 -45.31 -12.76
C GLY A 513 17.57 -44.17 -13.23
N ARG A 514 16.26 -44.26 -13.03
CA ARG A 514 15.29 -43.18 -13.30
C ARG A 514 14.78 -42.58 -12.00
N MET A 515 15.10 -41.30 -11.78
CA MET A 515 14.64 -40.52 -10.63
C MET A 515 13.99 -39.22 -11.10
N HIS A 516 13.05 -38.71 -10.31
CA HIS A 516 12.42 -37.41 -10.53
C HIS A 516 12.27 -36.71 -9.18
N ASN A 517 12.80 -35.50 -9.07
CA ASN A 517 12.87 -34.73 -7.81
C ASN A 517 13.45 -35.53 -6.62
N GLY A 518 14.47 -36.35 -6.86
CA GLY A 518 15.09 -37.19 -5.83
C GLY A 518 14.29 -38.45 -5.43
N GLN A 519 13.11 -38.67 -6.02
CA GLN A 519 12.27 -39.84 -5.78
C GLN A 519 12.42 -40.88 -6.91
N GLN A 520 12.36 -42.17 -6.54
CA GLN A 520 12.49 -43.29 -7.47
C GLN A 520 11.23 -43.43 -8.33
N ILE A 521 11.40 -43.56 -9.66
CA ILE A 521 10.28 -43.85 -10.57
C ILE A 521 10.01 -45.35 -10.61
N TYR A 522 8.75 -45.72 -10.47
CA TYR A 522 8.24 -47.08 -10.63
C TYR A 522 7.44 -47.19 -11.93
N GLY A 523 7.38 -48.38 -12.50
CA GLY A 523 6.47 -48.74 -13.58
C GLY A 523 5.29 -49.50 -13.02
N PHE A 524 4.09 -48.93 -13.14
CA PHE A 524 2.83 -49.66 -13.02
C PHE A 524 2.44 -50.10 -14.43
N VAL A 525 2.90 -51.29 -14.81
CA VAL A 525 2.92 -51.80 -16.19
C VAL A 525 3.64 -50.82 -17.14
N ASN A 526 2.91 -50.04 -17.91
CA ASN A 526 3.42 -49.08 -18.89
C ASN A 526 3.34 -47.63 -18.42
N ILE A 527 2.74 -47.36 -17.25
CA ILE A 527 2.60 -46.02 -16.67
C ILE A 527 3.78 -45.79 -15.72
N SER A 528 4.46 -44.66 -15.87
CA SER A 528 5.50 -44.24 -14.90
C SER A 528 4.82 -43.58 -13.71
N VAL A 529 5.13 -44.04 -12.51
CA VAL A 529 4.54 -43.54 -11.25
C VAL A 529 5.62 -43.19 -10.24
N ILE A 530 5.34 -42.22 -9.38
CA ILE A 530 6.17 -41.81 -8.25
C ILE A 530 5.32 -41.91 -6.99
N LEU A 531 5.93 -42.43 -5.92
CA LEU A 531 5.33 -42.51 -4.60
C LEU A 531 5.86 -41.35 -3.77
N ASP A 532 4.96 -40.54 -3.20
CA ASP A 532 5.29 -39.58 -2.16
C ASP A 532 4.94 -40.19 -0.79
N PRO A 533 5.91 -40.80 -0.09
CA PRO A 533 5.66 -41.49 1.18
C PRO A 533 5.33 -40.54 2.33
N LEU A 534 5.66 -39.24 2.23
CA LEU A 534 5.38 -38.27 3.30
C LEU A 534 3.92 -37.81 3.31
N ASN A 535 3.25 -37.84 2.15
CA ASN A 535 1.87 -37.38 1.99
C ASN A 535 0.91 -38.51 1.57
N GLU A 536 1.39 -39.77 1.53
CA GLU A 536 0.66 -40.96 1.05
C GLU A 536 -0.01 -40.76 -0.32
N LYS A 537 0.68 -40.07 -1.24
CA LYS A 537 0.14 -39.72 -2.57
C LYS A 537 0.89 -40.44 -3.68
N LEU A 538 0.13 -40.87 -4.68
CA LEU A 538 0.63 -41.50 -5.89
C LEU A 538 0.53 -40.51 -7.05
N TYR A 539 1.63 -40.34 -7.79
CA TYR A 539 1.68 -39.47 -8.95
C TYR A 539 1.95 -40.30 -10.20
N ALA A 540 1.21 -40.05 -11.28
CA ALA A 540 1.43 -40.68 -12.58
C ALA A 540 1.87 -39.66 -13.62
N GLN A 541 2.74 -40.10 -14.53
CA GLN A 541 3.20 -39.32 -15.66
C GLN A 541 2.14 -39.31 -16.77
N ARG A 542 1.63 -38.11 -17.10
CA ARG A 542 0.73 -37.81 -18.22
C ARG A 542 1.45 -36.97 -19.28
N GLU A 543 0.78 -36.69 -20.40
CA GLU A 543 1.31 -35.85 -21.49
C GLU A 543 1.72 -34.44 -20.99
N ASP A 544 1.02 -33.93 -19.97
CA ASP A 544 1.19 -32.58 -19.42
C ASP A 544 2.09 -32.52 -18.17
N GLY A 545 2.68 -33.66 -17.75
CA GLY A 545 3.54 -33.76 -16.56
C GLY A 545 3.06 -34.76 -15.50
N TRP A 546 3.54 -34.60 -14.26
CA TRP A 546 3.19 -35.48 -13.14
C TRP A 546 1.96 -34.97 -12.41
N SER A 547 0.93 -35.82 -12.30
CA SER A 547 -0.34 -35.48 -11.66
C SER A 547 -0.70 -36.51 -10.58
N PRO A 548 -1.33 -36.10 -9.47
CA PRO A 548 -1.77 -37.04 -8.44
C PRO A 548 -2.90 -37.92 -8.98
N VAL A 549 -2.86 -39.21 -8.69
CA VAL A 549 -3.83 -40.21 -9.16
C VAL A 549 -4.16 -41.20 -8.05
N SER A 550 -5.38 -41.74 -8.07
CA SER A 550 -5.75 -42.87 -7.22
C SER A 550 -5.30 -44.21 -7.83
N LEU A 551 -5.38 -45.30 -7.05
CA LEU A 551 -5.11 -46.65 -7.54
C LEU A 551 -6.12 -47.08 -8.64
N ASP A 552 -7.38 -46.71 -8.50
CA ASP A 552 -8.41 -46.96 -9.51
C ASP A 552 -8.14 -46.18 -10.81
N ASP A 553 -7.66 -44.94 -10.70
CA ASP A 553 -7.27 -44.15 -11.88
C ASP A 553 -6.11 -44.79 -12.64
N LEU A 554 -5.18 -45.45 -11.96
CA LEU A 554 -4.09 -46.19 -12.64
C LEU A 554 -4.61 -47.37 -13.46
N LEU A 555 -5.61 -48.10 -12.96
CA LEU A 555 -6.26 -49.17 -13.72
C LEU A 555 -6.96 -48.61 -14.96
N ILE A 556 -7.72 -47.53 -14.79
CA ILE A 556 -8.41 -46.85 -15.90
C ILE A 556 -7.39 -46.38 -16.96
N MET A 557 -6.30 -45.75 -16.51
CA MET A 557 -5.21 -45.31 -17.39
C MET A 557 -4.56 -46.49 -18.12
N HIS A 558 -4.38 -47.63 -17.44
CA HIS A 558 -3.83 -48.83 -18.05
C HIS A 558 -4.75 -49.39 -19.13
N TYR A 559 -6.05 -49.57 -18.86
CA TYR A 559 -7.01 -50.05 -19.85
C TYR A 559 -7.16 -49.09 -21.03
N ASN A 560 -7.16 -47.78 -20.79
CA ASN A 560 -7.19 -46.77 -21.86
C ASN A 560 -5.92 -46.80 -22.74
N SER A 561 -4.76 -47.10 -22.15
CA SER A 561 -3.51 -47.24 -22.89
C SER A 561 -3.47 -48.49 -23.77
N LEU A 562 -4.20 -49.56 -23.39
CA LEU A 562 -4.38 -50.76 -24.20
C LEU A 562 -5.35 -50.50 -25.36
N ALA A 563 -6.42 -49.72 -25.13
CA ALA A 563 -7.36 -49.31 -26.18
C ALA A 563 -6.72 -48.41 -27.26
N ARG A 564 -5.74 -47.58 -26.90
CA ARG A 564 -4.97 -46.76 -27.86
C ARG A 564 -3.92 -47.55 -28.67
N ARG A 565 -3.64 -48.80 -28.31
CA ARG A 565 -2.64 -49.68 -28.97
C ARG A 565 -3.25 -50.76 -29.86
N ARG A 566 -4.59 -50.84 -29.97
CA ARG A 566 -5.30 -51.77 -30.86
C ARG A 566 -5.73 -51.11 -32.16
#